data_AF-A0A6S7FWR0-F1
#
_entry.id   AF-A0A6S7FWR0-F1
#
_cell.length_a   1.000
_cell.length_b   1.000
_cell.length_c   1.000
_cell.angle_alpha   90.00
_cell.angle_beta   90.00
_cell.angle_gamma   90.00
#
_symmetry.space_group_name_H-M   'P 1'
#
loop_
_entity.id
_entity.type
_entity.pdbx_description
1 polymer ?
#
loop_
_entity_poly.entity_id
_entity_poly.type
_entity_poly.pdbx_seq_one_letter_code
_entity_poly.pdbx_strand_id
1 'polypeptide(L)'
;RVWMVAAVSLEKRFGFWPFSQFINEKPIRDIVDSYRSQMEFPAFGSVEFKMLTDNLRERLKRFYISPTDNLPKWLKSFDRGNMYKVRRYPKYIVTKEPLSFIHYSLNLILDEMEKTAFEIVDEMAKRACDMHDDNN
;
A
#
# COMPACT_ATOMS: atom_id res chain seq x y z
N ARG A 1 12.63 -3.46 15.29
CA ARG A 1 11.73 -4.34 16.10
C ARG A 1 10.26 -3.88 16.00
N VAL A 2 9.70 -3.74 14.78
CA VAL A 2 8.30 -3.26 14.56
C VAL A 2 7.41 -4.34 13.89
N TRP A 3 8.02 -5.38 13.31
CA TRP A 3 7.33 -6.43 12.54
C TRP A 3 6.33 -7.28 13.34
N MET A 4 6.53 -7.46 14.66
CA MET A 4 5.64 -8.29 15.49
C MET A 4 4.25 -7.68 15.69
N VAL A 5 4.12 -6.34 15.70
CA VAL A 5 2.84 -5.68 16.00
C VAL A 5 1.88 -5.71 14.80
N ALA A 6 2.42 -5.63 13.57
CA ALA A 6 1.62 -5.71 12.36
C ALA A 6 1.08 -7.13 12.11
N ALA A 7 1.94 -8.16 12.27
CA ALA A 7 1.57 -9.55 12.07
C ALA A 7 0.52 -10.03 13.09
N VAL A 8 0.69 -9.70 14.38
CA VAL A 8 -0.24 -10.10 15.45
C VAL A 8 -1.60 -9.40 15.34
N SER A 9 -1.67 -8.17 14.80
CA SER A 9 -2.93 -7.49 14.52
C SER A 9 -3.68 -8.08 13.32
N LEU A 10 -2.96 -8.55 12.31
CA LEU A 10 -3.52 -9.24 11.15
C LEU A 10 -4.15 -10.59 11.56
N GLU A 11 -3.45 -11.38 12.38
CA GLU A 11 -3.96 -12.66 12.89
C GLU A 11 -5.22 -12.50 13.76
N LYS A 12 -5.31 -11.42 14.56
CA LYS A 12 -6.48 -11.16 15.40
C LYS A 12 -7.68 -10.61 14.62
N ARG A 13 -7.47 -9.87 13.52
CA ARG A 13 -8.55 -9.25 12.73
C ARG A 13 -9.17 -10.19 11.70
N PHE A 14 -8.43 -11.21 11.24
CA PHE A 14 -8.90 -12.21 10.29
C PHE A 14 -9.23 -13.55 10.98
N GLY A 15 -9.95 -13.47 12.11
CA GLY A 15 -10.30 -14.62 12.94
C GLY A 15 -10.72 -15.86 12.14
N PHE A 16 -10.15 -17.00 12.53
CA PHE A 16 -10.43 -18.36 12.04
C PHE A 16 -11.94 -18.56 11.76
N TRP A 17 -12.35 -18.51 10.49
CA TRP A 17 -13.73 -18.81 10.08
C TRP A 17 -13.72 -19.85 8.94
N PRO A 18 -14.51 -20.92 9.01
CA PRO A 18 -14.52 -22.00 8.00
C PRO A 18 -15.08 -21.61 6.61
N PHE A 19 -15.37 -20.34 6.35
CA PHE A 19 -15.74 -19.82 5.01
C PHE A 19 -14.50 -19.33 4.24
N SER A 20 -13.48 -20.20 4.16
CA SER A 20 -12.08 -19.96 3.78
C SER A 20 -11.82 -19.57 2.32
N GLN A 21 -12.78 -18.95 1.64
CA GLN A 21 -12.60 -18.43 0.29
C GLN A 21 -13.00 -16.96 0.15
N PHE A 22 -13.76 -16.39 1.09
CA PHE A 22 -14.26 -15.02 0.98
C PHE A 22 -13.50 -14.07 1.91
N ILE A 23 -12.91 -13.04 1.31
CA ILE A 23 -12.19 -11.99 2.05
C ILE A 23 -12.99 -10.70 1.96
N ASN A 24 -13.25 -10.06 3.10
CA ASN A 24 -13.83 -8.72 3.13
C ASN A 24 -12.81 -7.67 2.65
N GLU A 25 -13.22 -6.78 1.74
CA GLU A 25 -12.35 -5.72 1.22
C GLU A 25 -11.99 -4.65 2.28
N LYS A 26 -12.85 -4.41 3.28
CA LYS A 26 -12.68 -3.29 4.23
C LYS A 26 -11.38 -3.36 5.05
N PRO A 27 -11.03 -4.48 5.72
CA PRO A 27 -9.82 -4.54 6.53
C PRO A 27 -8.52 -4.33 5.73
N ILE A 28 -8.50 -4.72 4.45
CA ILE A 28 -7.34 -4.51 3.57
C ILE A 28 -7.11 -3.01 3.34
N ARG A 29 -8.17 -2.26 3.08
CA ARG A 29 -8.11 -0.80 2.90
C ARG A 29 -7.61 -0.11 4.18
N ASP A 30 -8.18 -0.48 5.32
CA ASP A 30 -7.78 0.06 6.62
C ASP A 30 -6.29 -0.17 6.91
N ILE A 31 -5.74 -1.34 6.52
CA ILE A 31 -4.31 -1.66 6.68
C ILE A 31 -3.45 -0.82 5.73
N VAL A 32 -3.85 -0.70 4.46
CA VAL A 32 -3.12 0.11 3.49
C VAL A 32 -3.08 1.57 3.92
N ASP A 33 -4.20 2.14 4.36
CA ASP A 33 -4.25 3.51 4.88
C ASP A 33 -3.37 3.67 6.14
N SER A 34 -3.33 2.66 7.01
CA SER A 34 -2.42 2.63 8.15
C SER A 34 -0.96 2.65 7.73
N TYR A 35 -0.54 1.88 6.72
CA TYR A 35 0.84 1.89 6.24
C TYR A 35 1.24 3.25 5.70
N ARG A 36 0.37 3.86 4.89
CA ARG A 36 0.60 5.21 4.37
C ARG A 36 0.78 6.25 5.46
N SER A 37 -0.07 6.19 6.48
CA SER A 37 0.01 7.10 7.62
C SER A 37 1.30 6.88 8.41
N GLN A 38 1.78 5.64 8.54
CA GLN A 38 3.03 5.33 9.23
C GLN A 38 4.27 5.80 8.46
N MET A 39 4.20 5.86 7.13
CA MET A 39 5.26 6.41 6.27
C MET A 39 5.13 7.92 6.03
N GLU A 40 4.19 8.58 6.71
CA GLU A 40 3.94 10.02 6.60
C GLU A 40 3.75 10.50 5.15
N PHE A 41 3.13 9.68 4.31
CA PHE A 41 2.89 10.06 2.93
C PHE A 41 1.98 11.29 2.83
N PRO A 42 2.34 12.28 2.00
CA PRO A 42 1.58 13.52 1.91
C PRO A 42 0.17 13.24 1.39
N ALA A 43 -0.81 13.97 1.93
CA ALA A 43 -2.20 13.82 1.55
C ALA A 43 -2.42 14.14 0.06
N PHE A 44 -3.38 13.49 -0.59
CA PHE A 44 -3.64 13.69 -2.01
C PHE A 44 -4.02 15.14 -2.28
N GLY A 45 -3.29 15.81 -3.18
CA GLY A 45 -3.54 17.21 -3.54
C GLY A 45 -3.01 18.25 -2.53
N SER A 46 -2.36 17.81 -1.44
CA SER A 46 -1.64 18.70 -0.51
C SER A 46 -0.50 19.46 -1.21
N VAL A 47 0.02 20.50 -0.54
CA VAL A 47 1.16 21.27 -1.04
C VAL A 47 2.38 20.38 -1.14
N GLU A 48 2.65 19.57 -0.11
CA GLU A 48 3.77 18.62 -0.09
C GLU A 48 3.64 17.60 -1.23
N PHE A 49 2.44 17.08 -1.48
CA PHE A 49 2.19 16.18 -2.60
C PHE A 49 2.49 16.85 -3.95
N LYS A 50 2.12 18.13 -4.11
CA LYS A 50 2.37 18.87 -5.36
C LYS A 50 3.85 19.21 -5.55
N MET A 51 4.63 19.31 -4.48
CA MET A 51 6.08 19.58 -4.55
C MET A 51 6.89 18.39 -5.05
N LEU A 52 6.37 17.16 -4.94
CA LEU A 52 7.05 15.96 -5.44
C LEU A 52 7.13 15.95 -6.98
N THR A 53 8.14 15.27 -7.52
CA THR A 53 8.24 14.99 -8.96
C THR A 53 7.03 14.23 -9.49
N ASP A 54 6.72 14.42 -10.77
CA ASP A 54 5.61 13.73 -11.45
C ASP A 54 5.63 12.22 -11.23
N ASN A 55 6.82 11.61 -11.32
CA ASN A 55 7.00 10.18 -11.11
C ASN A 55 6.60 9.75 -9.68
N LEU A 56 7.08 10.45 -8.64
CA LEU A 56 6.72 10.13 -7.26
C LEU A 56 5.25 10.41 -6.97
N ARG A 57 4.67 11.47 -7.55
CA ARG A 57 3.23 11.73 -7.46
C ARG A 57 2.44 10.57 -8.01
N GLU A 58 2.71 10.14 -9.24
CA GLU A 58 2.01 9.01 -9.86
C GLU A 58 2.16 7.72 -9.04
N ARG A 59 3.33 7.44 -8.47
CA ARG A 59 3.53 6.30 -7.56
C ARG A 59 2.65 6.41 -6.30
N LEU A 60 2.65 7.56 -5.64
CA LEU A 60 1.80 7.80 -4.47
C LEU A 60 0.30 7.69 -4.77
N LYS A 61 -0.13 8.04 -6.00
CA LYS A 61 -1.51 7.83 -6.45
C LYS A 61 -1.90 6.35 -6.42
N ARG A 62 -0.97 5.45 -6.76
CA ARG A 62 -1.24 4.00 -6.75
C ARG A 62 -1.56 3.47 -5.36
N PHE A 63 -1.10 4.13 -4.31
CA PHE A 63 -1.41 3.73 -2.93
C PHE A 63 -2.74 4.29 -2.41
N TYR A 64 -3.43 5.17 -3.15
CA TYR A 64 -4.75 5.67 -2.76
C TYR A 64 -5.81 4.71 -3.26
N ILE A 65 -6.61 4.14 -2.36
CA ILE A 65 -7.73 3.26 -2.71
C ILE A 65 -9.04 3.96 -2.37
N SER A 66 -9.77 4.43 -3.38
CA SER A 66 -11.12 4.96 -3.21
C SER A 66 -12.09 3.85 -2.78
N PRO A 67 -13.10 4.13 -1.93
CA PRO A 67 -14.12 3.15 -1.55
C PRO A 67 -14.82 2.46 -2.74
N THR A 68 -14.86 3.13 -3.90
CA THR A 68 -15.47 2.62 -5.14
C THR A 68 -14.52 1.75 -5.98
N ASP A 69 -13.22 1.75 -5.67
CA ASP A 69 -12.24 1.04 -6.47
C ASP A 69 -12.40 -0.48 -6.39
N ASN A 70 -12.08 -1.14 -7.51
CA ASN A 70 -12.05 -2.59 -7.59
C ASN A 70 -10.78 -3.12 -6.90
N LEU A 71 -10.90 -3.42 -5.60
CA LEU A 71 -9.77 -3.85 -4.78
C LEU A 71 -9.02 -5.07 -5.35
N PRO A 72 -9.69 -6.14 -5.85
CA PRO A 72 -8.98 -7.24 -6.51
C PRO A 72 -8.14 -6.82 -7.71
N LYS A 73 -8.66 -5.92 -8.56
CA LYS A 73 -7.91 -5.41 -9.71
C LYS A 73 -6.72 -4.56 -9.25
N TRP A 74 -6.92 -3.77 -8.20
CA TRP A 74 -5.87 -2.96 -7.59
C TRP A 74 -4.75 -3.82 -6.98
N LEU A 75 -5.08 -4.83 -6.17
CA LEU A 75 -4.12 -5.78 -5.59
C LEU A 75 -3.30 -6.50 -6.68
N LYS A 76 -3.96 -6.92 -7.77
CA LYS A 76 -3.27 -7.52 -8.94
C LYS A 76 -2.28 -6.58 -9.63
N SER A 77 -2.43 -5.26 -9.49
CA SER A 77 -1.49 -4.31 -10.11
C SER A 77 -0.10 -4.29 -9.45
N PHE A 78 0.01 -4.87 -8.24
CA PHE A 78 1.26 -5.11 -7.52
C PHE A 78 1.81 -6.52 -7.79
N ASP A 79 0.93 -7.51 -7.97
CA ASP A 79 1.30 -8.89 -8.31
C ASP A 79 1.50 -9.07 -9.82
N ARG A 80 2.72 -8.78 -10.31
CA ARG A 80 3.11 -8.99 -11.72
C ARG A 80 3.07 -10.46 -12.15
N GLY A 81 3.14 -11.40 -11.20
CA GLY A 81 3.11 -12.83 -11.46
C GLY A 81 1.70 -13.41 -11.57
N ASN A 82 0.67 -12.68 -11.14
CA ASN A 82 -0.71 -13.14 -11.01
C ASN A 82 -0.77 -14.53 -10.34
N MET A 83 0.00 -14.67 -9.26
CA MET A 83 0.25 -15.93 -8.55
C MET A 83 -1.04 -16.54 -8.02
N TYR A 84 -1.95 -15.68 -7.55
CA TYR A 84 -3.25 -16.07 -7.04
C TYR A 84 -4.33 -15.74 -8.08
N LYS A 85 -5.00 -16.77 -8.61
CA LYS A 85 -6.13 -16.61 -9.56
C LYS A 85 -7.36 -16.04 -8.85
N VAL A 86 -7.37 -14.72 -8.64
CA VAL A 86 -8.40 -14.03 -7.86
C VAL A 86 -9.62 -13.64 -8.69
N ARG A 87 -10.82 -13.85 -8.13
CA ARG A 87 -12.12 -13.36 -8.65
C ARG A 87 -12.80 -12.43 -7.63
N ARG A 88 -13.62 -11.49 -8.12
CA ARG A 88 -14.44 -10.61 -7.26
C ARG A 88 -15.88 -11.12 -7.23
N TYR A 89 -16.49 -11.14 -6.05
CA TYR A 89 -17.91 -11.38 -5.85
C TYR A 89 -18.46 -10.29 -4.92
N PRO A 90 -19.40 -9.45 -5.37
CA PRO A 90 -19.69 -8.12 -4.80
C PRO A 90 -18.59 -7.47 -3.93
N LYS A 91 -18.67 -7.60 -2.61
CA LYS A 91 -17.75 -7.01 -1.61
C LYS A 91 -16.68 -7.99 -1.11
N TYR A 92 -16.55 -9.13 -1.77
CA TYR A 92 -15.70 -10.23 -1.37
C TYR A 92 -14.70 -10.60 -2.46
N ILE A 93 -13.49 -10.91 -2.02
CA ILE A 93 -12.44 -11.49 -2.86
C ILE A 93 -12.50 -13.00 -2.71
N VAL A 94 -12.52 -13.72 -3.83
CA VAL A 94 -12.57 -15.19 -3.90
C VAL A 94 -11.27 -15.75 -4.45
N THR A 95 -10.60 -16.58 -3.64
CA THR A 95 -9.37 -17.31 -4.01
C THR A 95 -9.27 -18.62 -3.24
N LYS A 96 -8.46 -19.56 -3.74
CA LYS A 96 -8.21 -20.85 -3.09
C LYS A 96 -7.41 -20.71 -1.79
N GLU A 97 -6.59 -19.66 -1.69
CA GLU A 97 -5.70 -19.42 -0.55
C GLU A 97 -5.82 -17.96 -0.10
N PRO A 98 -6.89 -17.58 0.61
CA PRO A 98 -7.17 -16.18 0.91
C PRO A 98 -6.17 -15.51 1.84
N LEU A 99 -5.76 -16.19 2.92
CA LEU A 99 -4.82 -15.61 3.88
C LEU A 99 -3.44 -15.43 3.25
N SER A 100 -2.94 -16.44 2.53
CA SER A 100 -1.68 -16.36 1.78
C SER A 100 -1.72 -15.22 0.76
N PHE A 101 -2.82 -15.09 0.03
CA PHE A 101 -3.01 -14.01 -0.94
C PHE A 101 -2.96 -12.62 -0.30
N ILE A 102 -3.71 -12.40 0.80
CA ILE A 102 -3.70 -11.10 1.51
C ILE A 102 -2.31 -10.81 2.05
N HIS A 103 -1.71 -11.77 2.76
CA HIS A 103 -0.39 -11.61 3.37
C HIS A 103 0.67 -11.26 2.31
N TYR A 104 0.70 -12.03 1.22
CA TYR A 104 1.58 -11.76 0.08
C TYR A 104 1.34 -10.37 -0.53
N SER A 105 0.08 -10.04 -0.83
CA SER A 105 -0.25 -8.76 -1.47
C SER A 105 0.11 -7.57 -0.58
N LEU A 106 -0.19 -7.65 0.73
CA LEU A 106 0.12 -6.58 1.68
C LEU A 106 1.63 -6.39 1.84
N ASN A 107 2.42 -7.47 1.84
CA ASN A 107 3.88 -7.35 1.87
C ASN A 107 4.42 -6.70 0.59
N LEU A 108 3.94 -7.09 -0.59
CA LEU A 108 4.33 -6.44 -1.85
C LEU A 108 4.02 -4.94 -1.85
N ILE A 109 2.84 -4.57 -1.36
CA ILE A 109 2.44 -3.16 -1.24
C ILE A 109 3.36 -2.44 -0.25
N LEU A 110 3.64 -3.04 0.90
CA LEU A 110 4.52 -2.46 1.91
C LEU A 110 5.93 -2.24 1.34
N ASP A 111 6.49 -3.21 0.62
CA ASP A 111 7.80 -3.09 -0.03
C ASP A 111 7.83 -1.97 -1.09
N GLU A 112 6.75 -1.83 -1.88
CA GLU A 112 6.67 -0.75 -2.89
C GLU A 112 6.49 0.62 -2.22
N MET A 113 5.75 0.70 -1.11
CA MET A 113 5.65 1.92 -0.31
C MET A 113 7.00 2.29 0.31
N GLU A 114 7.71 1.35 0.94
CA GLU A 114 9.01 1.60 1.57
C GLU A 114 10.02 2.13 0.55
N LYS A 115 10.11 1.51 -0.63
CA LYS A 115 10.96 2.02 -1.73
C LYS A 115 10.58 3.45 -2.13
N THR A 116 9.29 3.73 -2.23
CA THR A 116 8.81 5.07 -2.59
C THR A 116 9.11 6.09 -1.49
N ALA A 117 9.02 5.69 -0.22
CA ALA A 117 9.38 6.54 0.91
C ALA A 117 10.86 6.92 0.88
N PHE A 118 11.76 5.95 0.65
CA PHE A 118 13.19 6.21 0.51
C PHE A 118 13.49 7.17 -0.65
N GLU A 119 12.87 6.97 -1.81
CA GLU A 119 13.08 7.87 -2.95
C GLU A 119 12.58 9.30 -2.69
N ILE A 120 11.47 9.45 -1.96
CA ILE A 120 10.99 10.77 -1.52
C ILE A 120 12.04 11.44 -0.62
N VAL A 121 12.57 10.73 0.37
CA VAL A 121 13.59 11.25 1.29
C VAL A 121 14.85 11.65 0.53
N ASP A 122 15.34 10.79 -0.37
CA ASP A 122 16.51 11.07 -1.21
C ASP A 122 16.29 12.30 -2.10
N GLU A 123 15.10 12.46 -2.69
CA GLU A 123 14.76 13.63 -3.51
C GLU A 123 14.73 14.91 -2.67
N MET A 124 14.13 14.87 -1.48
CA MET A 124 14.11 16.02 -0.58
C MET A 124 15.52 16.40 -0.09
N ALA A 125 16.35 15.41 0.23
CA ALA A 125 17.73 15.63 0.65
C ALA A 125 18.56 16.29 -0.47
N LYS A 126 18.45 15.82 -1.71
CA LYS A 126 19.14 16.41 -2.86
C LYS A 126 18.76 17.87 -3.07
N ARG A 127 17.46 18.19 -3.07
CA ARG A 127 16.97 19.57 -3.21
C ARG A 127 17.47 20.49 -2.09
N ALA A 128 17.58 19.97 -0.88
CA ALA A 128 18.11 20.73 0.26
C ALA A 128 19.61 21.03 0.11
N CYS A 129 20.39 20.10 -0.47
CA CYS A 129 21.79 20.33 -0.80
C CYS A 129 21.96 21.35 -1.94
N ASP A 130 21.19 21.22 -3.02
CA ASP A 130 21.30 22.12 -4.19
C ASP A 130 20.98 23.58 -3.82
N MET A 131 20.00 23.83 -2.93
CA MET A 131 19.69 25.18 -2.43
C MET A 131 20.78 25.79 -1.54
N HIS A 132 21.68 24.97 -0.98
CA HIS A 132 22.76 25.43 -0.12
C HIS A 132 24.01 25.83 -0.91
N ASP A 133 24.18 25.31 -2.13
CA ASP A 133 25.29 25.65 -3.03
C ASP A 133 25.02 26.92 -3.86
N ASP A 134 23.76 27.25 -4.16
CA ASP A 134 23.38 28.47 -4.90
C ASP A 134 23.44 29.79 -4.07
N ASN A 135 23.67 29.69 -2.76
CA ASN A 135 23.75 30.83 -1.83
C ASN A 135 25.18 31.19 -1.39
N ASN A 136 26.21 30.64 -2.06
CA ASN A 136 27.62 30.86 -1.76
C ASN A 136 28.40 31.30 -3.01
#